data_AF-A0A9R1I8I8-F1
#
_entry.id   AF-A0A9R1I8I8-F1
#
_cell.length_a   1.000
_cell.length_b   1.000
_cell.length_c   1.000
_cell.angle_alpha   90.00
_cell.angle_beta   90.00
_cell.angle_gamma   90.00
#
_symmetry.space_group_name_H-M   'P 1'
#
loop_
_entity.id
_entity.type
_entity.pdbx_description
1 polymer ?
#
loop_
_entity_poly.entity_id
_entity_poly.type
_entity_poly.pdbx_seq_one_letter_code
_entity_poly.pdbx_strand_id
1 'polypeptide(L)'
;MSRPLPPMLSVPEKKTAAAELFRDRHFFNSPVFTDLRDARASVSAPNPQTQPPSSSRALLLRYHRLLSSARDDPCAFDDNLAFTWHDAFRPNLKHTSASLRFEKAAVVFNVGAASSRIAAAVDRAAEGGVKEACGEFQRAAGAFRAVGQMMEGGEGTVDMSPEAAAMLERLMLAQAQECCFERALAAGTSPAACSKVARQAALYYEEAYAALVIPPLQNHFERSWLSHVQLKAAQFNAEACYRYAIELHDKMEIGEEIARLQFGINAVVDAKRTARGAPASLYDSVSRLEQDMNQNLEKAVNENNRIYLMRIPAAKLLSPLPSASLVRSASKSEVLDAKAETGL
;
A
#
# COMPACT_ATOMS: atom_id res chain seq x y z
N MET A 1 -11.68 -5.23 -25.43
CA MET A 1 -11.23 -3.99 -24.76
C MET A 1 -10.75 -4.37 -23.38
N SER A 2 -9.50 -4.05 -23.03
CA SER A 2 -8.96 -4.32 -21.68
C SER A 2 -9.76 -3.50 -20.65
N ARG A 3 -10.08 -4.14 -19.52
CA ARG A 3 -10.91 -3.55 -18.47
C ARG A 3 -10.11 -2.46 -17.76
N PRO A 4 -10.66 -1.25 -17.54
CA PRO A 4 -9.95 -0.23 -16.77
C PRO A 4 -9.76 -0.74 -15.34
N LEU A 5 -8.51 -0.82 -14.91
CA LEU A 5 -8.15 -1.34 -13.60
C LEU A 5 -8.53 -0.30 -12.52
N PRO A 6 -9.00 -0.75 -11.34
CA PRO A 6 -9.37 0.16 -10.27
C PRO A 6 -8.17 1.01 -9.82
N PRO A 7 -8.40 2.24 -9.34
CA PRO A 7 -7.34 3.10 -8.86
C PRO A 7 -6.65 2.47 -7.63
N MET A 8 -5.39 2.81 -7.43
CA MET A 8 -4.61 2.46 -6.25
C MET A 8 -4.27 3.73 -5.47
N LEU A 9 -4.21 3.62 -4.15
CA LEU A 9 -3.80 4.70 -3.25
C LEU A 9 -2.29 4.91 -3.32
N SER A 10 -1.88 6.17 -3.33
CA SER A 10 -0.50 6.59 -3.13
C SER A 10 -0.43 7.52 -1.92
N VAL A 11 0.68 7.43 -1.18
CA VAL A 11 0.91 8.22 0.03
C VAL A 11 1.44 9.60 -0.38
N PRO A 12 0.88 10.70 0.15
CA PRO A 12 1.43 12.03 -0.08
C PRO A 12 2.81 12.19 0.56
N GLU A 13 3.69 12.95 -0.08
CA GLU A 13 5.00 13.30 0.50
C GLU A 13 4.83 14.33 1.62
N LYS A 14 5.58 14.14 2.71
CA LYS A 14 5.71 15.12 3.80
C LYS A 14 6.40 16.37 3.29
N LYS A 15 5.99 17.51 3.82
CA LYS A 15 6.61 18.82 3.55
C LYS A 15 7.52 19.23 4.70
N THR A 16 8.56 19.97 4.38
CA THR A 16 9.51 20.52 5.35
C THR A 16 9.87 21.95 4.95
N ALA A 17 10.25 22.77 5.93
CA ALA A 17 10.64 24.16 5.67
C ALA A 17 12.03 24.24 5.00
N ALA A 18 12.24 25.31 4.23
CA ALA A 18 13.57 25.74 3.80
C ALA A 18 14.25 26.46 4.97
N ALA A 19 14.87 25.71 5.88
CA ALA A 19 15.72 26.27 6.92
C ALA A 19 17.18 26.13 6.51
N GLU A 20 18.02 27.13 6.83
CA GLU A 20 19.48 27.02 6.69
C GLU A 20 20.04 26.09 7.77
N LEU A 21 19.96 24.79 7.51
CA LEU A 21 20.47 23.70 8.35
C LEU A 21 21.91 23.36 7.98
N PHE A 22 22.64 22.73 8.91
CA PHE A 22 24.05 22.35 8.79
C PHE A 22 24.94 23.56 8.55
N ARG A 23 25.15 24.39 9.58
CA ARG A 23 25.99 25.61 9.50
C ARG A 23 27.46 25.36 9.82
N ASP A 24 27.75 24.37 10.67
CA ASP A 24 29.11 23.97 11.02
C ASP A 24 29.64 22.87 10.09
N ARG A 25 30.84 23.10 9.54
CA ARG A 25 31.53 22.20 8.63
C ARG A 25 32.19 21.01 9.35
N HIS A 26 32.32 21.02 10.67
CA HIS A 26 33.08 19.99 11.40
C HIS A 26 32.53 18.56 11.25
N PHE A 27 31.21 18.41 11.10
CA PHE A 27 30.56 17.09 11.09
C PHE A 27 30.62 16.35 9.74
N PHE A 28 31.03 17.06 8.69
CA PHE A 28 31.07 16.55 7.32
C PHE A 28 32.38 16.93 6.64
N ASN A 29 32.93 16.06 5.79
CA ASN A 29 34.08 16.46 4.98
C ASN A 29 33.70 17.66 4.07
N SER A 30 34.61 18.62 3.88
CA SER A 30 34.33 19.87 3.14
C SER A 30 33.56 19.73 1.80
N PRO A 31 33.84 18.74 0.92
CA PRO A 31 33.04 18.57 -0.31
C PRO A 31 31.63 18.04 -0.04
N VAL A 32 31.46 17.16 0.94
CA VAL A 32 30.17 16.56 1.33
C VAL A 32 29.24 17.59 1.99
N PHE A 33 29.82 18.56 2.70
CA PHE A 33 29.07 19.60 3.40
C PHE A 33 28.25 20.49 2.45
N THR A 34 28.86 20.97 1.35
CA THR A 34 28.15 21.76 0.34
C THR A 34 27.05 20.94 -0.33
N ASP A 35 27.38 19.71 -0.73
CA ASP A 35 26.44 18.78 -1.34
C ASP A 35 25.22 18.49 -0.46
N LEU A 36 25.42 18.38 0.86
CA LEU A 36 24.37 18.15 1.84
C LEU A 36 23.39 19.32 1.91
N ARG A 37 23.91 20.56 1.95
CA ARG A 37 23.08 21.77 1.97
C ARG A 37 22.27 21.91 0.68
N ASP A 38 22.89 21.67 -0.47
CA ASP A 38 22.22 21.73 -1.77
C ASP A 38 21.15 20.64 -1.89
N ALA A 39 21.45 19.42 -1.45
CA ALA A 39 20.49 18.33 -1.39
C ALA A 39 19.31 18.67 -0.47
N ARG A 40 19.57 19.25 0.71
CA ARG A 40 18.52 19.65 1.65
C ARG A 40 17.64 20.75 1.09
N ALA A 41 18.23 21.79 0.49
CA ALA A 41 17.48 22.85 -0.17
C ALA A 41 16.54 22.28 -1.26
N SER A 42 17.03 21.32 -2.04
CA SER A 42 16.24 20.64 -3.08
C SER A 42 15.06 19.84 -2.49
N VAL A 43 15.24 19.21 -1.32
CA VAL A 43 14.18 18.48 -0.61
C VAL A 43 13.15 19.42 0.06
N SER A 44 13.58 20.61 0.51
CA SER A 44 12.70 21.62 1.14
C SER A 44 11.77 22.34 0.18
N ALA A 45 12.20 22.52 -1.07
CA ALA A 45 11.45 23.23 -2.09
C ALA A 45 11.17 22.31 -3.28
N PRO A 46 10.43 21.19 -3.09
CA PRO A 46 10.08 20.34 -4.21
C PRO A 46 9.23 21.16 -5.17
N ASN A 47 9.61 21.24 -6.45
CA ASN A 47 8.79 21.90 -7.47
C ASN A 47 7.71 20.91 -7.95
N PRO A 48 6.49 20.93 -7.38
CA PRO A 48 5.54 19.82 -7.54
C PRO A 48 4.92 19.79 -8.94
N GLN A 49 5.00 20.91 -9.68
CA GLN A 49 4.45 21.04 -11.03
C GLN A 49 5.38 20.47 -12.12
N THR A 50 6.64 20.16 -11.81
CA THR A 50 7.63 19.76 -12.82
C THR A 50 8.46 18.54 -12.45
N GLN A 51 8.45 18.09 -11.19
CA GLN A 51 9.33 17.01 -10.76
C GLN A 51 8.66 15.63 -10.80
N PRO A 52 9.09 14.71 -11.69
CA PRO A 52 8.55 13.37 -11.73
C PRO A 52 8.89 12.60 -10.44
N PRO A 53 8.06 11.63 -10.03
CA PRO A 53 8.27 10.87 -8.80
C PRO A 53 9.64 10.20 -8.69
N SER A 54 10.16 9.68 -9.81
CA SER A 54 11.49 9.06 -9.90
C SER A 54 12.59 10.05 -9.56
N SER A 55 12.53 11.27 -10.09
CA SER A 55 13.48 12.34 -9.75
C SER A 55 13.37 12.79 -8.30
N SER A 56 12.15 12.83 -7.73
CA SER A 56 11.96 13.10 -6.28
C SER A 56 12.68 12.04 -5.44
N ARG A 57 12.44 10.76 -5.75
CA ARG A 57 13.08 9.64 -5.04
C ARG A 57 14.61 9.68 -5.15
N ALA A 58 15.17 9.95 -6.31
CA ALA A 58 16.62 10.06 -6.51
C ALA A 58 17.25 11.14 -5.62
N LEU A 59 16.62 12.33 -5.51
CA LEU A 59 17.08 13.40 -4.63
C LEU A 59 17.00 13.00 -3.15
N LEU A 60 15.91 12.37 -2.73
CA LEU A 60 15.72 11.89 -1.36
C LEU A 60 16.77 10.83 -0.99
N LEU A 61 17.07 9.89 -1.90
CA LEU A 61 18.11 8.87 -1.71
C LEU A 61 19.51 9.48 -1.64
N ARG A 62 19.81 10.47 -2.50
CA ARG A 62 21.08 11.23 -2.43
C ARG A 62 21.20 11.93 -1.08
N TYR A 63 20.15 12.63 -0.65
CA TYR A 63 20.15 13.34 0.63
C TYR A 63 20.32 12.39 1.82
N HIS A 64 19.60 11.27 1.85
CA HIS A 64 19.73 10.25 2.89
C HIS A 64 21.17 9.70 2.97
N ARG A 65 21.83 9.45 1.82
CA ARG A 65 23.23 9.02 1.79
C ARG A 65 24.17 10.06 2.40
N LEU A 66 23.97 11.33 2.07
CA LEU A 66 24.76 12.43 2.63
C LEU A 66 24.56 12.56 4.14
N LEU A 67 23.31 12.50 4.64
CA LEU A 67 23.01 12.45 6.07
C LEU A 67 23.64 11.25 6.79
N SER A 68 23.81 10.13 6.09
CA SER A 68 24.41 8.91 6.63
C SER A 68 25.93 8.94 6.64
N SER A 69 26.55 9.94 5.98
CA SER A 69 28.01 10.12 5.94
C SER A 69 28.56 11.00 7.08
N ALA A 70 27.69 11.53 7.93
CA ALA A 70 28.08 12.28 9.12
C ALA A 70 28.97 11.41 10.02
N ARG A 71 30.10 11.95 10.50
CA ARG A 71 31.02 11.22 11.39
C ARG A 71 30.41 11.01 12.77
N ASP A 72 29.76 12.05 13.28
CA ASP A 72 29.07 12.10 14.56
C ASP A 72 27.64 12.64 14.35
N ASP A 73 26.76 12.49 15.34
CA ASP A 73 25.41 13.09 15.29
C ASP A 73 25.50 14.61 15.46
N PRO A 74 25.27 15.43 14.41
CA PRO A 74 25.40 16.88 14.50
C PRO A 74 24.43 17.50 15.51
N CYS A 75 23.29 16.85 15.77
CA CYS A 75 22.32 17.33 16.75
C CYS A 75 22.83 17.24 18.20
N ALA A 76 23.89 16.46 18.47
CA ALA A 76 24.50 16.40 19.80
C ALA A 76 25.41 17.61 20.11
N PHE A 77 25.73 18.44 19.10
CA PHE A 77 26.71 19.51 19.20
C PHE A 77 26.20 20.87 18.70
N ASP A 78 25.15 20.89 17.88
CA ASP A 78 24.50 22.11 17.40
C ASP A 78 23.07 22.22 17.95
N ASP A 79 22.91 22.94 19.07
CA ASP A 79 21.61 23.17 19.73
C ASP A 79 20.62 23.94 18.83
N ASN A 80 21.08 24.59 17.76
CA ASN A 80 20.22 25.29 16.82
C ASN A 80 19.77 24.39 15.64
N LEU A 81 20.30 23.17 15.55
CA LEU A 81 19.95 22.22 14.48
C LEU A 81 18.67 21.48 14.82
N ALA A 82 17.55 22.03 14.36
CA ALA A 82 16.24 21.42 14.51
C ALA A 82 15.55 21.17 13.16
N PHE A 83 14.99 19.98 12.99
CA PHE A 83 14.31 19.57 11.78
C PHE A 83 12.80 19.67 11.95
N THR A 84 12.12 20.33 11.03
CA THR A 84 10.65 20.47 11.06
C THR A 84 10.01 19.76 9.88
N TRP A 85 9.10 18.83 10.16
CA TRP A 85 8.31 18.13 9.15
C TRP A 85 6.82 18.23 9.44
N HIS A 86 6.04 18.39 8.38
CA HIS A 86 4.59 18.39 8.41
C HIS A 86 4.06 16.98 8.24
N ASP A 87 2.94 16.70 8.88
CA ASP A 87 2.21 15.45 8.69
C ASP A 87 1.69 15.35 7.25
N ALA A 88 1.87 14.18 6.62
CA ALA A 88 1.52 13.95 5.22
C ALA A 88 0.00 13.97 4.96
N PHE A 89 -0.80 13.54 5.94
CA PHE A 89 -2.25 13.45 5.83
C PHE A 89 -2.96 14.63 6.50
N ARG A 90 -2.29 15.30 7.44
CA ARG A 90 -2.77 16.49 8.14
C ARG A 90 -1.74 17.63 8.06
N PRO A 91 -1.57 18.31 6.89
CA PRO A 91 -0.47 19.26 6.67
C PRO A 91 -0.43 20.46 7.62
N ASN A 92 -1.50 20.73 8.35
CA ASN A 92 -1.55 21.74 9.42
C ASN A 92 -0.82 21.31 10.70
N LEU A 93 -0.61 20.00 10.90
CA LEU A 93 0.18 19.44 11.99
C LEU A 93 1.65 19.32 11.58
N LYS A 94 2.55 19.60 12.51
CA LYS A 94 4.00 19.50 12.31
C LYS A 94 4.69 19.12 13.62
N HIS A 95 5.88 18.54 13.48
CA HIS A 95 6.77 18.26 14.61
C HIS A 95 8.16 18.82 14.29
N THR A 96 8.81 19.37 15.31
CA THR A 96 10.17 19.91 15.23
C THR A 96 11.04 19.17 16.23
N SER A 97 12.15 18.57 15.77
CA SER A 97 13.05 17.78 16.61
C SER A 97 14.51 18.03 16.24
N ALA A 98 15.37 18.19 17.26
CA ALA A 98 16.83 18.15 17.11
C ALA A 98 17.30 16.68 17.11
N SER A 99 16.90 15.93 16.10
CA SER A 99 17.24 14.51 15.98
C SER A 99 17.53 14.13 14.54
N LEU A 100 18.77 13.70 14.28
CA LEU A 100 19.15 13.18 12.97
C LEU A 100 18.37 11.91 12.60
N ARG A 101 17.99 11.10 13.60
CA ARG A 101 17.10 9.93 13.42
C ARG A 101 15.75 10.35 12.85
N PHE A 102 15.15 11.41 13.39
CA PHE A 102 13.88 11.97 12.92
C PHE A 102 13.99 12.49 11.48
N GLU A 103 15.03 13.26 11.14
CA GLU A 103 15.26 13.73 9.77
C GLU A 103 15.41 12.56 8.79
N LYS A 104 16.24 11.57 9.12
CA LYS A 104 16.44 10.38 8.28
C LYS A 104 15.13 9.62 8.10
N ALA A 105 14.34 9.44 9.15
CA ALA A 105 13.05 8.74 9.08
C ALA A 105 12.05 9.49 8.18
N ALA A 106 11.98 10.82 8.26
CA ALA A 106 11.10 11.61 7.41
C ALA A 106 11.50 11.55 5.93
N VAL A 107 12.81 11.51 5.63
CA VAL A 107 13.32 11.30 4.27
C VAL A 107 12.95 9.90 3.76
N VAL A 108 13.10 8.85 4.58
CA VAL A 108 12.69 7.48 4.22
C VAL A 108 11.18 7.38 4.00
N PHE A 109 10.37 8.08 4.80
CA PHE A 109 8.93 8.19 4.57
C PHE A 109 8.65 8.73 3.16
N ASN A 110 9.31 9.81 2.75
CA ASN A 110 9.12 10.39 1.41
C ASN A 110 9.65 9.47 0.29
N VAL A 111 10.67 8.65 0.52
CA VAL A 111 11.08 7.59 -0.43
C VAL A 111 9.96 6.57 -0.63
N GLY A 112 9.28 6.17 0.45
CA GLY A 112 8.10 5.31 0.41
C GLY A 112 6.93 5.95 -0.32
N ALA A 113 6.63 7.21 0.00
CA ALA A 113 5.59 8.00 -0.66
C ALA A 113 5.85 8.13 -2.18
N ALA A 114 7.07 8.49 -2.58
CA ALA A 114 7.45 8.56 -3.99
C ALA A 114 7.30 7.20 -4.70
N SER A 115 7.74 6.10 -4.08
CA SER A 115 7.60 4.75 -4.65
C SER A 115 6.12 4.34 -4.80
N SER A 116 5.27 4.67 -3.82
CA SER A 116 3.82 4.42 -3.93
C SER A 116 3.16 5.22 -5.05
N ARG A 117 3.64 6.46 -5.29
CA ARG A 117 3.16 7.33 -6.37
C ARG A 117 3.63 6.86 -7.75
N ILE A 118 4.85 6.34 -7.86
CA ILE A 118 5.33 5.65 -9.07
C ILE A 118 4.40 4.48 -9.36
N ALA A 119 4.24 3.57 -8.39
CA ALA A 119 3.43 2.36 -8.55
C ALA A 119 1.98 2.65 -8.98
N ALA A 120 1.35 3.68 -8.39
CA ALA A 120 -0.01 4.07 -8.73
C ALA A 120 -0.15 4.74 -10.11
N ALA A 121 0.94 5.32 -10.64
CA ALA A 121 0.98 5.98 -11.95
C ALA A 121 1.38 5.06 -13.10
N VAL A 122 1.96 3.89 -12.81
CA VAL A 122 2.31 2.89 -13.83
C VAL A 122 1.06 2.45 -14.60
N ASP A 123 1.16 2.46 -15.93
CA ASP A 123 0.13 1.85 -16.77
C ASP A 123 0.17 0.33 -16.64
N ARG A 124 -0.73 -0.20 -15.81
CA ARG A 124 -0.85 -1.64 -15.57
C ARG A 124 -1.44 -2.41 -16.75
N ALA A 125 -1.91 -1.74 -17.80
CA ALA A 125 -2.31 -2.41 -19.05
C ALA A 125 -1.12 -2.66 -19.99
N ALA A 126 -0.01 -1.94 -19.82
CA ALA A 126 1.20 -2.12 -20.60
C ALA A 126 1.93 -3.42 -20.23
N GLU A 127 2.69 -3.96 -21.19
CA GLU A 127 3.54 -5.13 -20.97
C GLU A 127 4.54 -4.85 -19.84
N GLY A 128 4.60 -5.72 -18.84
CA GLY A 128 5.46 -5.54 -17.67
C GLY A 128 4.96 -4.53 -16.63
N GLY A 129 3.98 -3.68 -16.93
CA GLY A 129 3.49 -2.62 -16.03
C GLY A 129 2.99 -3.15 -14.68
N VAL A 130 2.25 -4.26 -14.66
CA VAL A 130 1.81 -4.91 -13.40
C VAL A 130 3.00 -5.38 -12.55
N LYS A 131 4.07 -5.88 -13.17
CA LYS A 131 5.28 -6.33 -12.46
C LYS A 131 6.05 -5.14 -11.88
N GLU A 132 6.15 -4.05 -12.64
CA GLU A 132 6.75 -2.80 -12.19
C GLU A 132 6.00 -2.21 -11.00
N ALA A 133 4.67 -2.03 -11.12
CA ALA A 133 3.83 -1.54 -10.03
C ALA A 133 3.96 -2.41 -8.76
N CYS A 134 3.95 -3.74 -8.91
CA CYS A 134 4.17 -4.69 -7.82
C CYS A 134 5.53 -4.51 -7.13
N GLY A 135 6.60 -4.27 -7.89
CA GLY A 135 7.94 -4.01 -7.34
C GLY A 135 7.99 -2.70 -6.56
N GLU A 136 7.36 -1.66 -7.09
CA GLU A 136 7.33 -0.33 -6.49
C GLU A 136 6.48 -0.27 -5.21
N PHE A 137 5.35 -0.97 -5.16
CA PHE A 137 4.60 -1.12 -3.91
C PHE A 137 5.38 -1.91 -2.85
N GLN A 138 6.13 -2.95 -3.21
CA GLN A 138 6.99 -3.67 -2.26
C GLN A 138 8.13 -2.80 -1.72
N ARG A 139 8.67 -1.89 -2.55
CA ARG A 139 9.64 -0.88 -2.12
C ARG A 139 9.01 0.12 -1.16
N ALA A 140 7.81 0.61 -1.46
CA ALA A 140 7.06 1.49 -0.57
C ALA A 140 6.76 0.82 0.78
N ALA A 141 6.31 -0.44 0.78
CA ALA A 141 6.10 -1.23 1.99
C ALA A 141 7.38 -1.33 2.84
N GLY A 142 8.50 -1.63 2.20
CA GLY A 142 9.81 -1.69 2.85
C GLY A 142 10.24 -0.36 3.49
N ALA A 143 9.95 0.75 2.82
CA ALA A 143 10.25 2.08 3.32
C ALA A 143 9.42 2.41 4.57
N PHE A 144 8.10 2.18 4.54
CA PHE A 144 7.25 2.42 5.71
C PHE A 144 7.62 1.53 6.89
N ARG A 145 7.93 0.24 6.66
CA ARG A 145 8.49 -0.63 7.70
C ARG A 145 9.73 -0.03 8.36
N ALA A 146 10.67 0.47 7.55
CA ALA A 146 11.89 1.09 8.05
C ALA A 146 11.61 2.38 8.84
N VAL A 147 10.61 3.18 8.46
CA VAL A 147 10.16 4.34 9.24
C VAL A 147 9.67 3.90 10.61
N GLY A 148 8.78 2.90 10.69
CA GLY A 148 8.26 2.42 11.97
C GLY A 148 9.36 1.94 12.91
N GLN A 149 10.32 1.17 12.39
CA GLN A 149 11.50 0.72 13.15
C GLN A 149 12.40 1.89 13.60
N MET A 150 12.58 2.90 12.74
CA MET A 150 13.40 4.07 13.08
C MET A 150 12.70 4.98 14.08
N MET A 151 11.36 4.97 14.15
CA MET A 151 10.54 5.82 15.01
C MET A 151 10.06 5.14 16.28
N GLU A 152 10.45 3.90 16.53
CA GLU A 152 10.16 3.19 17.77
C GLU A 152 10.71 3.97 18.99
N GLY A 153 9.82 4.27 19.94
CA GLY A 153 10.15 5.11 21.11
C GLY A 153 10.47 6.58 20.80
N GLY A 154 10.34 7.01 19.54
CA GLY A 154 10.60 8.38 19.10
C GLY A 154 9.35 9.24 19.02
N GLU A 155 9.53 10.55 19.16
CA GLU A 155 8.47 11.53 18.93
C GLU A 155 8.41 11.98 17.46
N GLY A 156 7.21 12.32 16.98
CA GLY A 156 6.96 12.72 15.61
C GLY A 156 5.50 13.04 15.35
N THR A 157 5.16 13.33 14.09
CA THR A 157 3.77 13.40 13.63
C THR A 157 3.14 12.01 13.56
N VAL A 158 1.81 11.92 13.65
CA VAL A 158 1.09 10.63 13.76
C VAL A 158 1.34 9.74 12.55
N ASP A 159 1.46 10.30 11.35
CA ASP A 159 1.80 9.58 10.11
C ASP A 159 3.15 8.81 10.16
N MET A 160 4.06 9.18 11.06
CA MET A 160 5.34 8.52 11.28
C MET A 160 5.38 7.60 12.52
N SER A 161 4.26 7.46 13.23
CA SER A 161 4.16 6.51 14.34
C SER A 161 4.38 5.06 13.87
N PRO A 162 4.86 4.15 14.75
CA PRO A 162 4.94 2.73 14.42
C PRO A 162 3.61 2.14 13.91
N GLU A 163 2.48 2.59 14.46
CA GLU A 163 1.14 2.17 14.06
C GLU A 163 0.79 2.63 12.65
N ALA A 164 1.04 3.91 12.32
CA ALA A 164 0.83 4.44 10.97
C ALA A 164 1.74 3.75 9.95
N ALA A 165 3.02 3.58 10.29
CA ALA A 165 4.00 2.91 9.47
C ALA A 165 3.61 1.46 9.15
N ALA A 166 3.18 0.69 10.16
CA ALA A 166 2.71 -0.68 9.98
C ALA A 166 1.43 -0.76 9.13
N MET A 167 0.51 0.19 9.32
CA MET A 167 -0.70 0.29 8.48
C MET A 167 -0.34 0.59 7.02
N LEU A 168 0.53 1.57 6.77
CA LEU A 168 0.96 1.92 5.41
C LEU A 168 1.74 0.78 4.76
N GLU A 169 2.59 0.07 5.50
CA GLU A 169 3.24 -1.17 5.03
C GLU A 169 2.20 -2.19 4.57
N ARG A 170 1.18 -2.46 5.40
CA ARG A 170 0.14 -3.45 5.07
C ARG A 170 -0.67 -3.04 3.85
N LEU A 171 -1.01 -1.75 3.72
CA LEU A 171 -1.68 -1.23 2.55
C LEU A 171 -0.84 -1.39 1.28
N MET A 172 0.45 -1.09 1.34
CA MET A 172 1.34 -1.26 0.18
C MET A 172 1.47 -2.74 -0.20
N LEU A 173 1.56 -3.66 0.76
CA LEU A 173 1.53 -5.11 0.49
C LEU A 173 0.21 -5.58 -0.11
N ALA A 174 -0.93 -5.04 0.33
CA ALA A 174 -2.23 -5.33 -0.28
C ALA A 174 -2.25 -4.96 -1.77
N GLN A 175 -1.79 -3.76 -2.12
CA GLN A 175 -1.75 -3.30 -3.51
C GLN A 175 -0.74 -4.09 -4.37
N ALA A 176 0.41 -4.46 -3.79
CA ALA A 176 1.35 -5.35 -4.47
C ALA A 176 0.77 -6.75 -4.71
N GLN A 177 0.05 -7.31 -3.73
CA GLN A 177 -0.60 -8.61 -3.83
C GLN A 177 -1.76 -8.58 -4.84
N GLU A 178 -2.49 -7.46 -4.92
CA GLU A 178 -3.46 -7.20 -5.99
C GLU A 178 -2.79 -7.22 -7.39
N CYS A 179 -1.62 -6.60 -7.57
CA CYS A 179 -0.87 -6.73 -8.82
C CYS A 179 -0.49 -8.19 -9.12
N CYS A 180 -0.09 -8.98 -8.11
CA CYS A 180 0.15 -10.41 -8.29
C CYS A 180 -1.12 -11.17 -8.73
N PHE A 181 -2.27 -10.79 -8.21
CA PHE A 181 -3.56 -11.35 -8.61
C PHE A 181 -3.92 -11.00 -10.07
N GLU A 182 -3.80 -9.73 -10.46
CA GLU A 182 -3.99 -9.26 -11.84
C GLU A 182 -3.11 -10.07 -12.82
N ARG A 183 -1.85 -10.29 -12.44
CA ARG A 183 -0.88 -11.05 -13.22
C ARG A 183 -1.22 -12.54 -13.31
N ALA A 184 -1.70 -13.13 -12.20
CA ALA A 184 -2.13 -14.53 -12.18
C ALA A 184 -3.33 -14.77 -13.11
N LEU A 185 -4.30 -13.84 -13.13
CA LEU A 185 -5.43 -13.88 -14.07
C LEU A 185 -4.97 -13.77 -15.52
N ALA A 186 -4.10 -12.81 -15.83
CA ALA A 186 -3.60 -12.61 -17.19
C ALA A 186 -2.79 -13.82 -17.71
N ALA A 187 -2.09 -14.52 -16.82
CA ALA A 187 -1.33 -15.73 -17.14
C ALA A 187 -2.19 -17.01 -17.24
N GLY A 188 -3.51 -16.93 -17.05
CA GLY A 188 -4.37 -18.12 -17.07
C GLY A 188 -4.12 -19.08 -15.91
N THR A 189 -3.67 -18.57 -14.76
CA THR A 189 -3.42 -19.38 -13.56
C THR A 189 -4.73 -20.00 -13.07
N SER A 190 -4.68 -21.25 -12.56
CA SER A 190 -5.87 -21.98 -12.09
C SER A 190 -6.73 -21.18 -11.11
N PRO A 191 -8.06 -21.37 -11.11
CA PRO A 191 -8.97 -20.71 -10.15
C PRO A 191 -8.56 -20.94 -8.69
N ALA A 192 -8.15 -22.17 -8.35
CA ALA A 192 -7.66 -22.54 -7.01
C ALA A 192 -6.48 -21.66 -6.54
N ALA A 193 -5.49 -21.47 -7.41
CA ALA A 193 -4.33 -20.63 -7.08
C ALA A 193 -4.70 -19.14 -7.05
N CYS A 194 -5.54 -18.67 -7.98
CA CYS A 194 -6.05 -17.30 -7.98
C CYS A 194 -6.84 -16.99 -6.69
N SER A 195 -7.63 -17.95 -6.18
CA SER A 195 -8.36 -17.82 -4.91
C SER A 195 -7.41 -17.55 -3.73
N LYS A 196 -6.32 -18.32 -3.63
CA LYS A 196 -5.30 -18.14 -2.56
C LYS A 196 -4.63 -16.78 -2.61
N VAL A 197 -4.31 -16.30 -3.81
CA VAL A 197 -3.67 -14.99 -4.02
C VAL A 197 -4.64 -13.87 -3.66
N ALA A 198 -5.91 -13.96 -4.09
CA ALA A 198 -6.97 -13.00 -3.75
C ALA A 198 -7.25 -12.98 -2.24
N ARG A 199 -7.33 -14.15 -1.59
CA ARG A 199 -7.57 -14.22 -0.14
C ARG A 199 -6.46 -13.52 0.63
N GLN A 200 -5.21 -13.65 0.19
CA GLN A 200 -4.12 -12.92 0.83
C GLN A 200 -4.20 -11.40 0.62
N ALA A 201 -4.63 -10.92 -0.55
CA ALA A 201 -4.87 -9.49 -0.76
C ALA A 201 -5.98 -8.98 0.17
N ALA A 202 -7.07 -9.75 0.33
CA ALA A 202 -8.16 -9.43 1.25
C ALA A 202 -7.65 -9.29 2.69
N LEU A 203 -6.87 -10.26 3.17
CA LEU A 203 -6.27 -10.23 4.52
C LEU A 203 -5.41 -8.97 4.73
N TYR A 204 -4.59 -8.60 3.75
CA TYR A 204 -3.79 -7.38 3.84
C TYR A 204 -4.65 -6.10 3.92
N TYR A 205 -5.73 -6.00 3.14
CA TYR A 205 -6.66 -4.88 3.22
C TYR A 205 -7.49 -4.88 4.51
N GLU A 206 -7.94 -6.05 4.99
CA GLU A 206 -8.66 -6.22 6.26
C GLU A 206 -7.81 -5.71 7.44
N GLU A 207 -6.53 -6.07 7.47
CA GLU A 207 -5.59 -5.63 8.49
C GLU A 207 -5.27 -4.13 8.42
N ALA A 208 -5.08 -3.58 7.21
CA ALA A 208 -4.92 -2.14 7.03
C ALA A 208 -6.17 -1.37 7.50
N TYR A 209 -7.37 -1.87 7.19
CA TYR A 209 -8.62 -1.27 7.63
C TYR A 209 -8.77 -1.32 9.15
N ALA A 210 -8.46 -2.46 9.78
CA ALA A 210 -8.52 -2.61 11.23
C ALA A 210 -7.62 -1.58 11.95
N ALA A 211 -6.42 -1.32 11.43
CA ALA A 211 -5.53 -0.29 11.96
C ALA A 211 -6.08 1.14 11.76
N LEU A 212 -6.71 1.44 10.63
CA LEU A 212 -7.27 2.77 10.32
C LEU A 212 -8.42 3.20 11.25
N VAL A 213 -9.14 2.24 11.85
CA VAL A 213 -10.34 2.53 12.64
C VAL A 213 -10.11 2.60 14.15
N ILE A 214 -8.88 2.36 14.61
CA ILE A 214 -8.48 2.40 16.03
C ILE A 214 -7.50 3.54 16.31
N PRO A 215 -7.41 4.05 17.56
CA PRO A 215 -6.38 5.02 17.93
C PRO A 215 -4.96 4.48 17.70
N PRO A 216 -3.97 5.32 17.34
CA PRO A 216 -4.07 6.77 17.13
C PRO A 216 -4.54 7.18 15.73
N LEU A 217 -4.79 6.22 14.82
CA LEU A 217 -5.10 6.51 13.41
C LEU A 217 -6.58 6.85 13.17
N GLN A 218 -7.45 6.51 14.11
CA GLN A 218 -8.87 6.85 14.05
C GLN A 218 -9.04 8.36 13.84
N ASN A 219 -9.76 8.73 12.78
CA ASN A 219 -9.97 10.12 12.33
C ASN A 219 -8.72 10.86 11.82
N HIS A 220 -7.56 10.22 11.73
CA HIS A 220 -6.35 10.83 11.18
C HIS A 220 -6.42 10.95 9.66
N PHE A 221 -6.88 9.88 8.98
CA PHE A 221 -7.02 9.81 7.53
C PHE A 221 -8.37 10.33 7.04
N GLU A 222 -8.42 10.74 5.76
CA GLU A 222 -9.67 11.10 5.12
C GLU A 222 -10.62 9.89 4.99
N ARG A 223 -11.93 10.15 5.07
CA ARG A 223 -12.96 9.10 4.95
C ARG A 223 -12.88 8.31 3.63
N SER A 224 -12.40 8.96 2.56
CA SER A 224 -12.18 8.34 1.24
C SER A 224 -11.19 7.17 1.32
N TRP A 225 -10.13 7.28 2.12
CA TRP A 225 -9.16 6.21 2.35
C TRP A 225 -9.80 5.01 3.04
N LEU A 226 -10.51 5.24 4.15
CA LEU A 226 -11.21 4.17 4.88
C LEU A 226 -12.19 3.43 3.97
N SER A 227 -12.94 4.18 3.16
CA SER A 227 -13.90 3.64 2.22
C SER A 227 -13.23 2.82 1.12
N HIS A 228 -12.12 3.32 0.57
CA HIS A 228 -11.35 2.60 -0.45
C HIS A 228 -10.82 1.27 0.09
N VAL A 229 -10.16 1.28 1.26
CA VAL A 229 -9.56 0.08 1.86
C VAL A 229 -10.64 -0.92 2.26
N GLN A 230 -11.76 -0.47 2.83
CA GLN A 230 -12.90 -1.32 3.17
C GLN A 230 -13.49 -2.02 1.94
N LEU A 231 -13.72 -1.27 0.86
CA LEU A 231 -14.32 -1.80 -0.35
C LEU A 231 -13.37 -2.78 -1.06
N LYS A 232 -12.07 -2.49 -1.08
CA LYS A 232 -11.03 -3.41 -1.57
C LYS A 232 -10.94 -4.71 -0.76
N ALA A 233 -11.02 -4.62 0.58
CA ALA A 233 -11.05 -5.82 1.44
C ALA A 233 -12.20 -6.75 1.05
N ALA A 234 -13.41 -6.20 0.94
CA ALA A 234 -14.59 -6.97 0.53
C ALA A 234 -14.48 -7.49 -0.92
N GLN A 235 -13.98 -6.67 -1.84
CA GLN A 235 -13.75 -7.07 -3.24
C GLN A 235 -12.86 -8.30 -3.32
N PHE A 236 -11.69 -8.29 -2.68
CA PHE A 236 -10.74 -9.40 -2.76
C PHE A 236 -11.20 -10.63 -1.98
N ASN A 237 -11.98 -10.45 -0.91
CA ASN A 237 -12.61 -11.57 -0.23
C ASN A 237 -13.65 -12.25 -1.13
N ALA A 238 -14.49 -11.47 -1.82
CA ALA A 238 -15.46 -11.99 -2.78
C ALA A 238 -14.79 -12.62 -4.00
N GLU A 239 -13.69 -12.04 -4.49
CA GLU A 239 -12.87 -12.63 -5.56
C GLU A 239 -12.31 -13.99 -5.13
N ALA A 240 -11.81 -14.12 -3.89
CA ALA A 240 -11.35 -15.41 -3.37
C ALA A 240 -12.47 -16.46 -3.33
N CYS A 241 -13.67 -16.07 -2.86
CA CYS A 241 -14.85 -16.94 -2.86
C CYS A 241 -15.28 -17.33 -4.28
N TYR A 242 -15.28 -16.38 -5.22
CA TYR A 242 -15.67 -16.60 -6.61
C TYR A 242 -14.74 -17.59 -7.31
N ARG A 243 -13.41 -17.41 -7.16
CA ARG A 243 -12.43 -18.32 -7.77
C ARG A 243 -12.46 -19.71 -7.16
N TYR A 244 -12.71 -19.82 -5.86
CA TYR A 244 -12.89 -21.11 -5.20
C TYR A 244 -14.20 -21.80 -5.61
N ALA A 245 -15.29 -21.04 -5.80
CA ALA A 245 -16.56 -21.56 -6.29
C ALA A 245 -16.43 -22.23 -7.67
N ILE A 246 -15.61 -21.65 -8.57
CA ILE A 246 -15.31 -22.27 -9.87
C ILE A 246 -14.64 -23.65 -9.68
N GLU A 247 -13.69 -23.78 -8.74
CA GLU A 247 -13.05 -25.07 -8.44
C GLU A 247 -14.04 -26.09 -7.83
N LEU A 248 -14.93 -25.63 -6.94
CA LEU A 248 -15.97 -26.48 -6.35
C LEU A 248 -16.93 -27.00 -7.42
N HIS A 249 -17.26 -26.18 -8.41
CA HIS A 249 -18.10 -26.58 -9.55
C HIS A 249 -17.47 -27.75 -10.32
N ASP A 250 -16.17 -27.65 -10.63
CA ASP A 250 -15.43 -28.71 -11.34
C ASP A 250 -15.36 -30.02 -10.53
N LYS A 251 -15.40 -29.92 -9.19
CA LYS A 251 -15.46 -31.07 -8.27
C LYS A 251 -16.89 -31.57 -8.00
N MET A 252 -17.90 -30.93 -8.60
CA MET A 252 -19.32 -31.17 -8.33
C MET A 252 -19.72 -30.93 -6.86
N GLU A 253 -18.98 -30.11 -6.12
CA GLU A 253 -19.30 -29.72 -4.73
C GLU A 253 -20.26 -28.51 -4.68
N ILE A 254 -21.39 -28.64 -5.39
CA ILE A 254 -22.30 -27.53 -5.71
C ILE A 254 -22.95 -26.90 -4.47
N GLY A 255 -23.20 -27.69 -3.43
CA GLY A 255 -23.73 -27.17 -2.16
C GLY A 255 -22.80 -26.13 -1.54
N GLU A 256 -21.49 -26.43 -1.47
CA GLU A 256 -20.50 -25.48 -0.95
C GLU A 256 -20.28 -24.31 -1.92
N GLU A 257 -20.29 -24.55 -3.23
CA GLU A 257 -20.20 -23.50 -4.26
C GLU A 257 -21.23 -22.39 -4.01
N ILE A 258 -22.50 -22.78 -3.87
CA ILE A 258 -23.62 -21.86 -3.62
C ILE A 258 -23.38 -21.06 -2.33
N ALA A 259 -22.99 -21.74 -1.25
CA ALA A 259 -22.76 -21.08 0.04
C ALA A 259 -21.60 -20.07 -0.03
N ARG A 260 -20.52 -20.38 -0.76
CA ARG A 260 -19.37 -19.48 -0.96
C ARG A 260 -19.74 -18.26 -1.79
N LEU A 261 -20.51 -18.44 -2.87
CA LEU A 261 -20.99 -17.34 -3.70
C LEU A 261 -21.90 -16.40 -2.91
N GLN A 262 -22.87 -16.94 -2.17
CA GLN A 262 -23.75 -16.15 -1.30
C GLN A 262 -22.97 -15.35 -0.26
N PHE A 263 -21.98 -15.98 0.39
CA PHE A 263 -21.14 -15.31 1.38
C PHE A 263 -20.38 -14.11 0.77
N GLY A 264 -19.71 -14.30 -0.38
CA GLY A 264 -18.98 -13.24 -1.05
C GLY A 264 -19.87 -12.11 -1.56
N ILE A 265 -21.03 -12.43 -2.16
CA ILE A 265 -22.02 -11.46 -2.66
C ILE A 265 -22.53 -10.59 -1.51
N ASN A 266 -22.93 -11.19 -0.39
CA ASN A 266 -23.42 -10.43 0.77
C ASN A 266 -22.35 -9.47 1.30
N ALA A 267 -21.09 -9.91 1.35
CA ALA A 267 -19.98 -9.07 1.81
C ALA A 267 -19.76 -7.84 0.92
N VAL A 268 -19.81 -7.98 -0.42
CA VAL A 268 -19.67 -6.83 -1.32
C VAL A 268 -20.89 -5.91 -1.32
N VAL A 269 -22.10 -6.45 -1.20
CA VAL A 269 -23.33 -5.65 -1.08
C VAL A 269 -23.28 -4.79 0.18
N ASP A 270 -22.90 -5.37 1.32
CA ASP A 270 -22.76 -4.64 2.58
C ASP A 270 -21.63 -3.60 2.49
N ALA A 271 -20.47 -3.96 1.95
CA ALA A 271 -19.34 -3.04 1.80
C ALA A 271 -19.67 -1.84 0.91
N LYS A 272 -20.38 -2.03 -0.21
CA LYS A 272 -20.85 -0.93 -1.06
C LYS A 272 -21.78 0.04 -0.30
N ARG A 273 -22.59 -0.46 0.64
CA ARG A 273 -23.50 0.38 1.45
C ARG A 273 -22.73 1.23 2.46
N THR A 274 -21.66 0.70 3.03
CA THR A 274 -20.91 1.32 4.13
C THR A 274 -19.72 2.15 3.69
N ALA A 275 -19.04 1.80 2.59
CA ALA A 275 -17.83 2.46 2.08
C ALA A 275 -18.11 3.78 1.33
N ARG A 276 -18.88 4.68 1.95
CA ARG A 276 -19.29 5.96 1.35
C ARG A 276 -18.09 6.90 1.18
N GLY A 277 -17.69 7.13 -0.07
CA GLY A 277 -16.56 7.99 -0.44
C GLY A 277 -15.45 7.30 -1.22
N ALA A 278 -15.57 5.99 -1.49
CA ALA A 278 -14.68 5.31 -2.41
C ALA A 278 -14.89 5.80 -3.88
N PRO A 279 -13.86 5.73 -4.74
CA PRO A 279 -13.96 6.18 -6.14
C PRO A 279 -15.05 5.43 -6.93
N ALA A 280 -15.74 6.11 -7.84
CA ALA A 280 -16.79 5.51 -8.67
C ALA A 280 -16.29 4.30 -9.48
N SER A 281 -15.07 4.39 -10.04
CA SER A 281 -14.45 3.29 -10.77
C SER A 281 -14.22 2.03 -9.92
N LEU A 282 -14.02 2.18 -8.61
CA LEU A 282 -13.93 1.05 -7.69
C LEU A 282 -15.32 0.43 -7.44
N TYR A 283 -16.35 1.26 -7.24
CA TYR A 283 -17.74 0.79 -7.17
C TYR A 283 -18.16 0.03 -8.42
N ASP A 284 -17.79 0.52 -9.61
CA ASP A 284 -18.09 -0.14 -10.87
C ASP A 284 -17.38 -1.49 -10.96
N SER A 285 -16.13 -1.58 -10.49
CA SER A 285 -15.37 -2.84 -10.45
C SER A 285 -16.04 -3.87 -9.54
N VAL A 286 -16.46 -3.45 -8.34
CA VAL A 286 -17.14 -4.35 -7.38
C VAL A 286 -18.52 -4.76 -7.87
N SER A 287 -19.28 -3.85 -8.49
CA SER A 287 -20.61 -4.16 -9.04
C SER A 287 -20.54 -5.16 -10.20
N ARG A 288 -19.48 -5.11 -11.01
CA ARG A 288 -19.23 -6.12 -12.05
C ARG A 288 -18.90 -7.49 -11.45
N LEU A 289 -18.02 -7.54 -10.44
CA LEU A 289 -17.71 -8.81 -9.74
C LEU A 289 -18.98 -9.43 -9.15
N GLU A 290 -19.80 -8.61 -8.49
CA GLU A 290 -21.10 -9.05 -7.97
C GLU A 290 -22.03 -9.57 -9.06
N GLN A 291 -22.09 -8.92 -10.24
CA GLN A 291 -22.88 -9.40 -11.36
C GLN A 291 -22.42 -10.77 -11.85
N ASP A 292 -21.11 -10.95 -12.05
CA ASP A 292 -20.50 -12.23 -12.46
C ASP A 292 -20.80 -13.34 -11.43
N MET A 293 -20.66 -13.02 -10.14
CA MET A 293 -20.96 -13.96 -9.05
C MET A 293 -22.45 -14.34 -8.99
N ASN A 294 -23.37 -13.38 -9.20
CA ASN A 294 -24.80 -13.66 -9.21
C ASN A 294 -25.21 -14.56 -10.37
N GLN A 295 -24.60 -14.40 -11.56
CA GLN A 295 -24.85 -15.29 -12.70
C GLN A 295 -24.41 -16.73 -12.39
N ASN A 296 -23.22 -16.91 -11.80
CA ASN A 296 -22.78 -18.23 -11.36
C ASN A 296 -23.67 -18.81 -10.27
N LEU A 297 -24.10 -17.98 -9.32
CA LEU A 297 -24.99 -18.41 -8.24
C LEU A 297 -26.34 -18.90 -8.79
N GLU A 298 -26.95 -18.16 -9.72
CA GLU A 298 -28.20 -18.56 -10.35
C GLU A 298 -28.07 -19.90 -11.08
N LYS A 299 -26.97 -20.08 -11.85
CA LYS A 299 -26.65 -21.33 -12.52
C LYS A 299 -26.53 -22.49 -11.52
N ALA A 300 -25.68 -22.33 -10.51
CA ALA A 300 -25.41 -23.38 -9.51
C ALA A 300 -26.67 -23.75 -8.72
N VAL A 301 -27.50 -22.77 -8.34
CA VAL A 301 -28.78 -23.02 -7.65
C VAL A 301 -29.76 -23.78 -8.54
N ASN A 302 -29.89 -23.39 -9.82
CA ASN A 302 -30.80 -24.07 -10.75
C ASN A 302 -30.37 -25.52 -11.00
N GLU A 303 -29.08 -25.76 -11.18
CA GLU A 303 -28.54 -27.12 -11.33
C GLU A 303 -28.67 -27.94 -10.05
N ASN A 304 -28.39 -27.35 -8.88
CA ASN A 304 -28.55 -28.04 -7.61
C ASN A 304 -30.01 -28.43 -7.35
N ASN A 305 -30.97 -27.57 -7.71
CA ASN A 305 -32.40 -27.86 -7.54
C ASN A 305 -32.95 -28.94 -8.49
N ARG A 306 -32.25 -29.24 -9.60
CA ARG A 306 -32.72 -30.16 -10.64
C ARG A 306 -31.92 -31.45 -10.74
N ILE A 307 -30.63 -31.40 -10.42
CA ILE A 307 -29.65 -32.44 -10.72
C ILE A 307 -29.02 -32.95 -9.44
N TYR A 308 -28.32 -32.08 -8.70
CA TYR A 308 -27.43 -32.52 -7.62
C TYR A 308 -28.12 -32.69 -6.26
N LEU A 309 -29.16 -31.90 -5.99
CA LEU A 309 -29.99 -31.92 -4.77
C LEU A 309 -29.16 -31.90 -3.46
N MET A 310 -28.01 -31.21 -3.48
CA MET A 310 -27.11 -31.11 -2.34
C MET A 310 -27.64 -30.14 -1.31
N ARG A 311 -27.42 -30.46 -0.03
CA ARG A 311 -27.67 -29.53 1.07
C ARG A 311 -26.68 -28.38 1.00
N ILE A 312 -27.19 -27.15 1.01
CA ILE A 312 -26.37 -25.94 1.09
C ILE A 312 -25.92 -25.76 2.56
N PRO A 313 -24.61 -25.77 2.87
CA PRO A 313 -24.11 -25.54 4.21
C PRO A 313 -24.33 -24.07 4.64
N ALA A 314 -24.50 -23.85 5.95
CA ALA A 314 -24.58 -22.49 6.49
C ALA A 314 -23.20 -21.81 6.41
N ALA A 315 -23.17 -20.50 6.15
CA ALA A 315 -21.91 -19.75 5.98
C ALA A 315 -20.90 -19.92 7.13
N LYS A 316 -21.40 -20.02 8.38
CA LYS A 316 -20.56 -20.24 9.58
C LYS A 316 -19.87 -21.61 9.65
N LEU A 317 -20.29 -22.57 8.82
CA LEU A 317 -19.72 -23.92 8.74
C LEU A 317 -18.67 -24.03 7.62
N LEU A 318 -18.50 -22.98 6.80
CA LEU A 318 -17.51 -22.97 5.73
C LEU A 318 -16.10 -22.89 6.34
N SER A 319 -15.20 -23.74 5.86
CA SER A 319 -13.80 -23.67 6.23
C SER A 319 -13.18 -22.34 5.76
N PRO A 320 -12.22 -21.75 6.50
CA PRO A 320 -11.48 -20.59 6.00
C PRO A 320 -10.77 -20.92 4.68
N LEU A 321 -10.82 -19.99 3.72
CA LEU A 321 -10.09 -20.16 2.46
C LEU A 321 -8.58 -20.09 2.72
N PRO A 322 -7.76 -20.96 2.09
CA PRO A 322 -6.32 -20.85 2.15
C PRO A 322 -5.84 -19.55 1.50
N SER A 323 -4.72 -19.00 1.97
CA SER A 323 -4.09 -17.79 1.41
C SER A 323 -2.65 -18.06 0.98
N ALA A 324 -2.15 -17.27 0.03
CA ALA A 324 -0.77 -17.33 -0.43
C ALA A 324 -0.18 -15.93 -0.66
N SER A 325 0.82 -15.55 0.14
CA SER A 325 1.57 -14.31 -0.06
C SER A 325 2.64 -14.50 -1.12
N LEU A 326 2.59 -13.65 -2.15
CA LEU A 326 3.60 -13.60 -3.23
C LEU A 326 4.44 -12.33 -3.15
N VAL A 327 4.25 -11.54 -2.09
CA VAL A 327 4.90 -10.24 -1.89
C VAL A 327 5.57 -10.17 -0.53
N ARG A 328 6.57 -9.30 -0.43
CA ARG A 328 7.27 -8.98 0.81
C ARG A 328 7.64 -7.50 0.86
N SER A 329 7.82 -6.97 2.05
CA SER A 329 8.40 -5.65 2.24
C SER A 329 9.89 -5.69 1.87
N ALA A 330 10.32 -4.79 0.98
CA ALA A 330 11.73 -4.63 0.64
C ALA A 330 12.56 -4.35 1.90
N SER A 331 13.76 -4.90 1.97
CA SER A 331 14.72 -4.61 3.04
C SER A 331 15.11 -3.13 3.01
N LYS A 332 15.54 -2.60 4.16
CA LYS A 332 16.01 -1.20 4.23
C LYS A 332 17.17 -0.95 3.24
N SER A 333 18.02 -1.95 3.01
CA SER A 333 19.09 -1.85 2.01
C SER A 333 18.54 -1.73 0.58
N GLU A 334 17.55 -2.55 0.21
CA GLU A 334 16.91 -2.49 -1.12
C GLU A 334 16.18 -1.17 -1.35
N VAL A 335 15.56 -0.60 -0.30
CA VAL A 335 14.88 0.70 -0.37
C VAL A 335 15.86 1.85 -0.60
N LEU A 336 17.04 1.77 0.02
CA LEU A 336 18.04 2.84 0.02
C LEU A 336 19.08 2.71 -1.11
N ASP A 337 19.06 1.63 -1.88
CA ASP A 337 20.01 1.40 -2.96
C ASP A 337 19.73 2.30 -4.17
N ALA A 338 20.76 3.07 -4.55
CA ALA A 338 20.79 3.95 -5.72
C ALA A 338 20.73 3.20 -7.05
N LYS A 339 21.34 2.01 -7.08
CA LYS A 339 21.60 1.27 -8.33
C LYS A 339 20.34 0.65 -8.90
N ALA A 340 19.29 0.53 -8.08
CA ALA A 340 17.99 0.03 -8.50
C ALA A 340 17.18 1.03 -9.34
N GLU A 341 17.72 2.23 -9.61
CA GLU A 341 17.10 3.26 -10.48
C GLU A 341 17.74 3.34 -11.87
N THR A 342 18.91 2.72 -12.10
CA THR A 342 19.65 2.77 -13.38
C THR A 342 19.41 1.55 -14.28
N GLY A 343 18.30 0.85 -14.10
CA GLY A 343 17.92 -0.34 -14.88
C GLY A 343 16.91 -0.10 -16.00
N LEU A 344 16.88 1.12 -16.55
CA LEU A 344 16.19 1.46 -17.79
C LEU A 344 17.16 1.34 -18.98
#